data_AF-A0A0F9L5X0-F1
#
_entry.id   AF-A0A0F9L5X0-F1
#
_cell.length_a   1.000
_cell.length_b   1.000
_cell.length_c   1.000
_cell.angle_alpha   90.00
_cell.angle_beta   90.00
_cell.angle_gamma   90.00
#
_symmetry.space_group_name_H-M   'P 1'
#
loop_
_entity.id
_entity.type
_entity.pdbx_description
1 polymer ?
#
loop_
_entity_poly.entity_id
_entity_poly.type
_entity_poly.pdbx_seq_one_letter_code
_entity_poly.pdbx_strand_id
1 'polypeptide(L)'
;MHEGRNRLIRIGKSEISNILNSLGYSENRGLKEIILKKYNLIYPKFKIGSKYRNPKILIPLIVYFYFRLHDINFKKSKLLAVSEILNSDINSFTLQIKRFLSKNYR
;
A
#
# COMPACT_ATOMS: atom_id res chain seq x y z
N MET A 1 11.05 -15.54 17.86
CA MET A 1 9.96 -14.87 17.13
C MET A 1 10.45 -14.04 15.91
N HIS A 2 11.41 -14.53 15.11
CA HIS A 2 11.97 -13.75 13.98
C HIS A 2 11.44 -14.13 12.59
N GLU A 3 10.84 -15.32 12.43
CA GLU A 3 10.44 -15.84 11.10
C GLU A 3 9.21 -15.16 10.50
N GLY A 4 8.21 -14.83 11.32
CA GLY A 4 6.96 -14.21 10.85
C GLY A 4 7.16 -12.85 10.21
N ARG A 5 8.08 -12.02 10.74
CA ARG A 5 8.40 -10.69 10.21
C ARG A 5 9.15 -10.79 8.89
N ASN A 6 10.11 -11.71 8.78
CA ASN A 6 10.86 -11.94 7.54
C ASN A 6 9.96 -12.43 6.41
N ARG A 7 8.99 -13.30 6.72
CA ARG A 7 7.96 -13.75 5.77
C ARG A 7 7.11 -12.59 5.25
N LEU A 8 6.63 -11.72 6.14
CA LEU A 8 5.82 -10.55 5.76
C LEU A 8 6.59 -9.54 4.89
N ILE A 9 7.87 -9.33 5.18
CA ILE A 9 8.75 -8.47 4.37
C ILE A 9 8.93 -9.08 2.97
N ARG A 10 9.15 -10.41 2.88
CA ARG A 10 9.29 -11.10 1.59
C ARG A 10 8.02 -11.01 0.75
N ILE A 11 6.86 -11.26 1.36
CA ILE A 11 5.55 -11.11 0.71
C ILE A 11 5.39 -9.66 0.23
N GLY A 12 5.70 -8.68 1.09
CA GLY A 12 5.58 -7.28 0.73
C GLY A 12 6.47 -6.88 -0.45
N LYS A 13 7.73 -7.31 -0.48
CA LYS A 13 8.64 -7.08 -1.61
C LYS A 13 8.13 -7.68 -2.92
N SER A 14 7.60 -8.90 -2.87
CA SER A 14 7.03 -9.59 -4.03
C SER A 14 5.80 -8.86 -4.57
N GLU A 15 4.89 -8.46 -3.67
CA GLU A 15 3.66 -7.74 -4.03
C GLU A 15 3.97 -6.35 -4.64
N ILE A 16 4.89 -5.60 -4.02
CA ILE A 16 5.36 -4.30 -4.54
C ILE A 16 5.92 -4.47 -5.95
N SER A 17 6.74 -5.51 -6.16
CA SER A 17 7.33 -5.78 -7.47
C SER A 17 6.26 -6.12 -8.50
N ASN A 18 5.29 -6.97 -8.15
CA ASN A 18 4.19 -7.33 -9.04
C ASN A 18 3.37 -6.11 -9.48
N ILE A 19 2.96 -5.28 -8.52
CA ILE A 19 2.15 -4.07 -8.78
C ILE A 19 2.94 -3.08 -9.63
N LEU A 20 4.18 -2.75 -9.23
CA LEU A 20 4.96 -1.73 -9.94
C LEU A 20 5.36 -2.19 -11.34
N ASN A 21 5.73 -3.46 -11.52
CA ASN A 21 5.97 -4.03 -12.85
C ASN A 21 4.70 -3.92 -13.71
N SER A 22 3.56 -4.33 -13.16
CA SER A 22 2.26 -4.23 -13.84
C SER A 22 1.91 -2.79 -14.20
N LEU A 23 2.25 -1.81 -13.36
CA LEU A 23 2.00 -0.39 -13.64
C LEU A 23 3.00 0.24 -14.62
N GLY A 24 4.06 -0.47 -15.04
CA GLY A 24 5.08 0.04 -15.96
C GLY A 24 6.30 0.67 -15.28
N TYR A 25 6.53 0.37 -13.99
CA TYR A 25 7.62 0.90 -13.17
C TYR A 25 8.60 -0.21 -12.73
N SER A 26 8.86 -1.20 -13.60
CA SER A 26 9.68 -2.37 -13.25
C SER A 26 11.10 -2.00 -12.83
N GLU A 27 11.71 -1.05 -13.53
CA GLU A 27 13.10 -0.65 -13.31
C GLU A 27 13.27 0.39 -12.20
N ASN A 28 12.17 0.92 -11.65
CA ASN A 28 12.23 1.97 -10.64
C ASN A 28 12.51 1.38 -9.23
N ARG A 29 13.77 1.03 -8.99
CA ARG A 29 14.25 0.51 -7.70
C ARG A 29 13.99 1.47 -6.55
N GLY A 30 14.18 2.77 -6.76
CA GLY A 30 13.91 3.81 -5.77
C GLY A 30 12.45 3.81 -5.32
N LEU A 31 11.52 3.70 -6.26
CA LEU A 31 10.09 3.60 -5.96
C LEU A 31 9.75 2.33 -5.18
N LYS A 32 10.31 1.17 -5.55
CA LYS A 32 10.14 -0.09 -4.82
C LYS A 32 10.55 0.06 -3.35
N GLU A 33 11.70 0.68 -3.11
CA GLU A 33 12.22 0.92 -1.76
C GLU A 33 11.36 1.92 -0.97
N ILE A 34 10.89 3.00 -1.61
CA ILE A 34 10.03 3.99 -0.97
C ILE A 34 8.71 3.34 -0.53
N ILE A 35 8.05 2.58 -1.40
CA ILE A 35 6.81 1.89 -1.06
C ILE A 35 7.04 0.87 0.06
N LEU A 36 8.16 0.13 0.04
CA LEU A 36 8.51 -0.81 1.10
C LEU A 36 8.73 -0.09 2.45
N LYS A 37 9.43 1.05 2.44
CA LYS A 37 9.61 1.89 3.64
C LYS A 37 8.26 2.37 4.18
N LYS A 38 7.35 2.87 3.32
CA LYS A 38 6.01 3.28 3.74
C LYS A 38 5.19 2.11 4.28
N TYR A 39 5.25 0.94 3.65
CA TYR A 39 4.60 -0.28 4.13
C TYR A 39 5.09 -0.66 5.53
N ASN A 40 6.40 -0.72 5.76
CA ASN A 40 6.96 -1.06 7.07
C ASN A 40 6.61 -0.04 8.16
N LEU A 41 6.42 1.23 7.80
CA LEU A 41 6.00 2.28 8.73
C LEU A 41 4.50 2.23 9.07
N ILE A 42 3.65 1.89 8.09
CA ILE A 42 2.20 1.95 8.23
C ILE A 42 1.64 0.61 8.77
N TYR A 43 2.15 -0.53 8.30
CA TYR A 43 1.73 -1.87 8.70
C TYR A 43 1.59 -2.08 10.23
N PRO A 44 2.57 -1.71 11.08
CA PRO A 44 2.46 -1.92 12.52
C PRO A 44 1.38 -1.07 13.20
N LYS A 45 0.90 0.00 12.56
CA LYS A 45 -0.10 0.92 13.12
C LYS A 45 -1.52 0.35 13.09
N PHE A 46 -1.78 -0.68 12.28
CA PHE A 46 -3.09 -1.32 12.25
C PHE A 46 -3.26 -2.33 13.37
N LYS A 47 -4.46 -2.39 13.96
CA LYS A 47 -4.81 -3.41 14.94
C LYS A 47 -4.72 -4.81 14.32
N ILE A 48 -4.37 -5.80 15.15
CA ILE A 48 -4.42 -7.22 14.76
C ILE A 48 -5.85 -7.56 14.33
N GLY A 49 -6.01 -8.38 13.29
CA GLY A 49 -7.32 -8.70 12.69
C GLY A 49 -7.86 -7.66 11.70
N SER A 50 -7.23 -6.49 11.57
CA SER A 50 -7.59 -5.54 10.51
C SER A 50 -7.28 -6.11 9.13
N LYS A 51 -8.16 -5.89 8.14
CA LYS A 51 -7.88 -6.22 6.72
C LYS A 51 -6.60 -5.57 6.19
N TYR A 52 -6.19 -4.43 6.77
CA TYR A 52 -4.94 -3.74 6.42
C TYR A 52 -3.69 -4.42 7.01
N ARG A 53 -3.84 -5.51 7.77
CA ARG A 53 -2.74 -6.45 8.08
C ARG A 53 -2.50 -7.47 6.97
N ASN A 54 -3.29 -7.46 5.89
CA ASN A 54 -2.96 -8.22 4.68
C ASN A 54 -2.05 -7.35 3.77
N PRO A 55 -0.80 -7.77 3.47
CA PRO A 55 0.08 -7.06 2.55
C PRO A 55 -0.56 -6.82 1.18
N LYS A 56 -1.34 -7.80 0.67
CA LYS A 56 -2.02 -7.71 -0.62
C LYS A 56 -3.13 -6.67 -0.69
N ILE A 57 -3.58 -6.18 0.47
CA ILE A 57 -4.56 -5.08 0.56
C ILE A 57 -3.85 -3.76 0.87
N LEU A 58 -2.95 -3.77 1.85
CA LEU A 58 -2.30 -2.54 2.29
C LEU A 58 -1.34 -1.97 1.24
N ILE A 59 -0.58 -2.80 0.54
CA ILE A 59 0.41 -2.34 -0.43
C ILE A 59 -0.25 -1.62 -1.62
N PRO A 60 -1.27 -2.17 -2.29
CA PRO A 60 -1.99 -1.45 -3.34
C PRO A 60 -2.55 -0.11 -2.88
N LEU A 61 -3.07 -0.03 -1.65
CA LEU A 61 -3.54 1.23 -1.08
C LEU A 61 -2.38 2.22 -0.92
N ILE A 62 -1.24 1.79 -0.36
CA ILE A 62 -0.04 2.64 -0.26
C ILE A 62 0.42 3.13 -1.63
N VAL A 63 0.47 2.26 -2.64
CA VAL A 63 0.81 2.63 -4.02
C VAL A 63 -0.17 3.68 -4.55
N TYR A 64 -1.48 3.44 -4.40
CA TYR A 64 -2.51 4.39 -4.82
C TYR A 64 -2.30 5.78 -4.21
N PHE A 65 -2.20 5.86 -2.88
CA PHE A 65 -2.07 7.15 -2.19
C PHE A 65 -0.72 7.82 -2.46
N TYR A 66 0.38 7.05 -2.53
CA TYR A 66 1.68 7.61 -2.86
C TYR A 66 1.66 8.25 -4.25
N PHE A 67 1.14 7.55 -5.26
CA PHE A 67 1.09 8.08 -6.62
C PHE A 67 0.19 9.30 -6.72
N ARG A 68 -0.95 9.29 -6.02
CA ARG A 68 -1.87 10.45 -5.98
C ARG A 68 -1.29 11.66 -5.25
N LEU A 69 -0.44 11.48 -4.24
CA LEU A 69 0.18 12.57 -3.47
C LEU A 69 1.42 13.16 -4.16
N HIS A 70 2.04 12.41 -5.07
CA HIS A 70 3.25 12.80 -5.79
C HIS A 70 2.99 13.07 -7.28
N ASP A 71 1.71 13.24 -7.66
CA ASP A 71 1.27 13.49 -9.04
C ASP A 71 1.85 12.50 -10.08
N ILE A 72 2.08 11.25 -9.65
CA ILE A 72 2.55 10.18 -10.52
C ILE A 72 1.35 9.66 -11.30
N ASN A 73 1.38 9.84 -12.61
CA ASN A 73 0.29 9.40 -13.48
C ASN A 73 0.25 7.86 -13.57
N PHE A 74 -0.89 7.26 -13.26
CA PHE A 74 -1.14 5.83 -13.46
C PHE A 74 -2.61 5.56 -13.73
N LYS A 75 -2.88 4.45 -14.43
CA LYS A 75 -4.26 3.98 -14.65
C LYS A 75 -4.76 3.27 -13.38
N LYS A 76 -5.68 3.92 -12.65
CA LYS A 76 -6.35 3.33 -11.48
C LYS A 76 -6.96 1.95 -11.79
N SER A 77 -7.59 1.78 -12.95
CA SER A 77 -8.14 0.50 -13.40
C SER A 77 -7.08 -0.60 -13.49
N LYS A 78 -5.85 -0.25 -13.91
CA LYS A 78 -4.73 -1.19 -13.96
C LYS A 78 -4.29 -1.62 -12.56
N LEU A 79 -4.25 -0.70 -11.60
CA LEU A 79 -3.97 -1.05 -10.20
C LEU A 79 -5.05 -2.00 -9.65
N LEU A 80 -6.32 -1.69 -9.86
CA LEU A 80 -7.43 -2.56 -9.41
C LEU A 80 -7.39 -3.94 -10.07
N ALA A 81 -6.99 -4.03 -11.34
CA ALA A 81 -6.92 -5.30 -12.07
C ALA A 81 -5.78 -6.22 -11.58
N VAL A 82 -4.71 -5.66 -11.01
CA VAL A 82 -3.51 -6.42 -10.61
C VAL A 82 -3.37 -6.56 -9.09
N SER A 83 -4.41 -6.17 -8.34
CA SER A 83 -4.42 -6.24 -6.88
C SER A 83 -5.74 -6.78 -6.35
N GLU A 84 -5.77 -7.16 -5.08
CA GLU A 84 -6.98 -7.67 -4.41
C GLU A 84 -7.88 -6.55 -3.87
N ILE A 85 -7.62 -5.28 -4.21
CA ILE A 85 -8.40 -4.15 -3.69
C ILE A 85 -9.52 -3.73 -4.62
N LEU A 86 -10.63 -3.33 -4.04
CA LEU A 86 -11.77 -2.75 -4.74
C LEU A 86 -11.79 -1.22 -4.60
N ASN A 87 -12.61 -0.57 -5.42
CA ASN A 87 -12.89 0.86 -5.26
C ASN A 87 -13.42 1.22 -3.86
N SER A 88 -14.22 0.32 -3.26
CA SER A 88 -14.74 0.49 -1.90
C SER A 88 -13.63 0.48 -0.84
N ASP A 89 -12.53 -0.25 -1.07
CA ASP A 89 -11.37 -0.26 -0.17
C ASP A 89 -10.64 1.08 -0.18
N ILE A 90 -10.44 1.65 -1.38
CA ILE A 90 -9.83 2.97 -1.54
C ILE A 90 -10.67 4.04 -0.85
N ASN A 91 -11.99 4.01 -1.04
CA ASN A 91 -12.90 4.97 -0.42
C ASN A 91 -12.90 4.82 1.11
N SER A 92 -12.97 3.58 1.61
CA SER A 92 -12.92 3.27 3.04
C SER A 92 -11.61 3.75 3.67
N PHE A 93 -10.48 3.54 3.00
CA PHE A 93 -9.17 3.97 3.50
C PHE A 93 -9.05 5.50 3.50
N THR A 94 -9.51 6.16 2.43
CA THR A 94 -9.58 7.64 2.35
C THR A 94 -10.36 8.21 3.55
N LEU A 95 -11.52 7.64 3.87
CA LEU A 95 -12.34 8.08 5.01
C LEU A 95 -11.61 7.88 6.35
N GLN A 96 -10.88 6.77 6.51
CA GLN A 96 -10.09 6.53 7.72
C GLN A 96 -8.94 7.53 7.86
N ILE A 97 -8.21 7.83 6.79
CA ILE A 97 -7.16 8.86 6.79
C ILE A 97 -7.77 10.22 7.14
N LYS A 98 -8.87 10.61 6.50
CA LYS A 98 -9.54 11.90 6.79
C LYS A 98 -9.97 12.01 8.24
N ARG A 99 -10.57 10.95 8.80
CA ARG A 99 -10.95 10.89 10.23
C ARG A 99 -9.74 11.00 11.15
N PHE A 100 -8.63 10.35 10.79
CA PHE A 100 -7.38 10.45 11.55
C PHE A 100 -6.83 11.88 11.54
N LEU A 101 -6.74 12.51 10.37
CA LEU A 101 -6.27 13.89 10.25
C LEU A 101 -7.20 14.86 10.98
N SER A 102 -8.51 14.78 10.75
CA SER A 102 -9.50 15.66 11.40
C SER A 102 -9.48 15.59 12.94
N LYS A 103 -9.10 14.44 13.52
CA LYS A 103 -8.98 14.28 14.97
C LYS A 103 -7.67 14.85 15.55
N ASN A 104 -6.64 15.00 14.73
CA ASN A 104 -5.31 15.47 15.15
C ASN A 104 -5.06 16.96 14.86
N TYR A 105 -6.02 17.65 14.22
CA TYR A 105 -6.00 19.10 13.98
C TYR A 105 -7.09 19.82 14.81
N ARG A 106 -7.43 19.29 15.99
CA ARG A 106 -8.28 19.95 16.98
C ARG A 106 -7.47 20.33 18.21
#